data_AF-A0A7Y8PT27-F1
#
_entry.id   AF-A0A7Y8PT27-F1
#
_cell.length_a   1.000
_cell.length_b   1.000
_cell.length_c   1.000
_cell.angle_alpha   90.00
_cell.angle_beta   90.00
_cell.angle_gamma   90.00
#
_symmetry.space_group_name_H-M   'P 1'
#
loop_
_entity.id
_entity.type
_entity.pdbx_description
1 polymer ?
#
loop_
_entity_poly.entity_id
_entity_poly.type
_entity_poly.pdbx_seq_one_letter_code
_entity_poly.pdbx_strand_id
1 'polypeptide(L)'
;MPKLTDIQINTIKLLDYLYFYDIVSLETFSDEKLDFYKRLNDSFHLILATRKYKGLRAEHYKHLLLMGLDLNIAYYSKSDKMQENDVSNFISAFNDEIRSEVDKADFPIDEFAQDLQNILDRQPINPLSGNERYKIVSQFLSYEYDNIAIGVLGKLLDMGILKVSKYSKAYQVISQELLDKLFFRAMLFLELEIFKNKLLASNLKMSQIVDLNNLSDHEKVIAVIKSNAKLEALEKVDYQRIYTIDLNKKNDLSRYFTNVEARLGHNPIFKPNLASWVSLLGAWHLMLVKKNNINKPLYRETPIHILDAEPTCSEIAKKEMEEYGFAISERTLFDQHNSIFDFYKLIRFTVNDMIDDGFYGILEPVLTKYFFYDPNIGDKFKSALSKVNMSLNQ
;
A
#
# COMPACT_ATOMS: atom_id res chain seq x y z
N MET A 1 -8.16 -28.43 0.97
CA MET A 1 -6.82 -27.81 0.85
C MET A 1 -6.04 -28.08 2.12
N PRO A 2 -4.72 -28.30 2.07
CA PRO A 2 -3.91 -28.45 3.28
C PRO A 2 -3.97 -27.16 4.12
N LYS A 3 -3.87 -27.30 5.45
CA LYS A 3 -3.84 -26.18 6.38
C LYS A 3 -2.62 -25.30 6.07
N LEU A 4 -2.83 -23.99 5.95
CA LEU A 4 -1.73 -23.03 5.76
C LEU A 4 -0.82 -23.03 7.00
N THR A 5 0.49 -22.93 6.77
CA THR A 5 1.49 -22.72 7.82
C THR A 5 1.43 -21.27 8.33
N ASP A 6 1.96 -21.01 9.52
CA ASP A 6 1.95 -19.67 10.12
C ASP A 6 2.66 -18.64 9.22
N ILE A 7 3.78 -19.01 8.60
CA ILE A 7 4.48 -18.13 7.67
C ILE A 7 3.62 -17.79 6.44
N GLN A 8 2.87 -18.76 5.91
CA GLN A 8 1.96 -18.52 4.79
C GLN A 8 0.85 -17.56 5.19
N ILE A 9 0.24 -17.75 6.37
CA ILE A 9 -0.78 -16.86 6.92
C ILE A 9 -0.22 -15.44 7.08
N ASN A 10 0.98 -15.30 7.65
CA ASN A 10 1.61 -13.99 7.85
C ASN A 10 1.84 -13.28 6.52
N THR A 11 2.38 -13.98 5.52
CA THR A 11 2.63 -13.37 4.20
C THR A 11 1.36 -13.01 3.44
N ILE A 12 0.27 -13.79 3.60
CA ILE A 12 -1.04 -13.44 3.02
C ILE A 12 -1.60 -12.17 3.65
N LYS A 13 -1.43 -11.97 4.97
CA LYS A 13 -1.82 -10.72 5.65
C LYS A 13 -1.05 -9.52 5.12
N LEU A 14 0.26 -9.65 4.91
CA LEU A 14 1.06 -8.57 4.35
C LEU A 14 0.65 -8.26 2.91
N LEU A 15 0.38 -9.29 2.11
CA LEU A 15 -0.14 -9.15 0.75
C LEU A 15 -1.49 -8.44 0.73
N ASP A 16 -2.38 -8.75 1.66
CA ASP A 16 -3.67 -8.10 1.83
C ASP A 16 -3.57 -6.61 2.12
N TYR A 17 -2.64 -6.25 2.99
CA TYR A 17 -2.35 -4.85 3.30
C TYR A 17 -1.81 -4.09 2.08
N LEU A 18 -0.90 -4.69 1.31
CA LEU A 18 -0.34 -4.07 0.12
C LEU A 18 -1.40 -3.91 -0.97
N TYR A 19 -2.19 -4.95 -1.22
CA TYR A 19 -3.27 -4.92 -2.19
C TYR A 19 -4.35 -3.88 -1.85
N PHE A 20 -4.64 -3.69 -0.56
CA PHE A 20 -5.49 -2.59 -0.12
C PHE A 20 -4.95 -1.23 -0.59
N TYR A 21 -3.64 -0.99 -0.49
CA TYR A 21 -3.04 0.26 -0.95
C TYR A 21 -2.91 0.35 -2.46
N ASP A 22 -2.77 -0.76 -3.20
CA ASP A 22 -2.92 -0.75 -4.66
C ASP A 22 -4.30 -0.19 -5.06
N ILE A 23 -5.37 -0.57 -4.34
CA ILE A 23 -6.72 -0.04 -4.56
C ILE A 23 -6.78 1.44 -4.21
N VAL A 24 -6.23 1.86 -3.06
CA VAL A 24 -6.20 3.27 -2.63
C VAL A 24 -5.51 4.14 -3.69
N SER A 25 -4.36 3.71 -4.21
CA SER A 25 -3.65 4.43 -5.27
C SER A 25 -4.48 4.52 -6.54
N LEU A 26 -5.09 3.41 -6.99
CA LEU A 26 -5.92 3.42 -8.19
C LEU A 26 -7.15 4.33 -8.06
N GLU A 27 -7.80 4.33 -6.89
CA GLU A 27 -9.02 5.11 -6.65
C GLU A 27 -8.78 6.61 -6.49
N THR A 28 -7.54 6.99 -6.22
CA THR A 28 -7.15 8.39 -5.97
C THR A 28 -6.20 8.92 -7.04
N PHE A 29 -5.99 8.16 -8.12
CA PHE A 29 -5.20 8.57 -9.27
C PHE A 29 -5.83 9.76 -9.98
N SER A 30 -4.99 10.71 -10.41
CA SER A 30 -5.38 11.90 -11.18
C SER A 30 -4.22 12.35 -12.07
N ASP A 31 -4.53 13.10 -13.13
CA ASP A 31 -3.52 13.70 -14.01
C ASP A 31 -2.62 14.67 -13.23
N GLU A 32 -3.18 15.40 -12.26
CA GLU A 32 -2.41 16.28 -11.36
C GLU A 32 -1.31 15.51 -10.61
N LYS A 33 -1.67 14.35 -10.02
CA LYS A 33 -0.71 13.48 -9.34
C LYS A 33 0.34 12.93 -10.29
N LEU A 34 -0.09 12.50 -11.48
CA LEU A 34 0.82 11.96 -12.49
C LEU A 34 1.91 12.99 -12.86
N ASP A 35 1.50 14.23 -13.11
CA ASP A 35 2.41 15.32 -13.45
C ASP A 35 3.32 15.69 -12.28
N PHE A 36 2.80 15.71 -11.05
CA PHE A 36 3.59 15.95 -9.84
C PHE A 36 4.63 14.84 -9.61
N TYR A 37 4.24 13.57 -9.66
CA TYR A 37 5.15 12.45 -9.46
C TYR A 37 6.21 12.34 -10.54
N LYS A 38 5.89 12.71 -11.79
CA LYS A 38 6.88 12.82 -12.86
C LYS A 38 8.00 13.81 -12.51
N ARG A 39 7.64 15.04 -12.10
CA ARG A 39 8.62 16.08 -11.71
C ARG A 39 9.42 15.68 -10.46
N LEU A 40 8.77 15.03 -9.52
CA LEU A 40 9.40 14.52 -8.30
C LEU A 40 10.41 13.41 -8.63
N ASN A 41 10.05 12.48 -9.53
CA ASN A 41 10.94 11.41 -9.97
C ASN A 41 12.18 11.94 -10.70
N ASP A 42 12.03 12.96 -11.55
CA ASP A 42 13.17 13.63 -12.19
C ASP A 42 14.14 14.23 -11.15
N SER A 43 13.59 14.79 -10.06
CA SER A 43 14.38 15.35 -8.96
C SER A 43 15.16 14.25 -8.22
N PHE A 44 14.53 13.11 -7.94
CA PHE A 44 15.21 11.96 -7.35
C PHE A 44 16.30 11.41 -8.26
N HIS A 45 16.05 11.27 -9.56
CA HIS A 45 17.05 10.78 -10.50
C HIS A 45 18.31 11.66 -10.49
N LEU A 46 18.17 12.98 -10.45
CA LEU A 46 19.31 13.88 -10.36
C LEU A 46 20.09 13.71 -9.05
N ILE A 47 19.39 13.64 -7.92
CA ILE A 47 20.00 13.46 -6.60
C ILE A 47 20.76 12.13 -6.54
N LEU A 48 20.10 11.03 -6.91
CA LEU A 48 20.69 9.69 -6.88
C LEU A 48 21.91 9.59 -7.82
N ALA A 49 21.85 10.22 -9.00
CA ALA A 49 23.00 10.30 -9.90
C ALA A 49 24.17 11.10 -9.30
N THR A 50 23.88 12.24 -8.67
CA THR A 50 24.88 13.10 -8.02
C THR A 50 25.58 12.37 -6.86
N ARG A 51 24.78 11.68 -6.02
CA ARG A 51 25.26 10.87 -4.89
C ARG A 51 25.84 9.52 -5.32
N LYS A 52 25.70 9.14 -6.59
CA LYS A 52 26.14 7.85 -7.16
C LYS A 52 25.50 6.64 -6.48
N TYR A 53 24.32 6.78 -5.88
CA TYR A 53 23.57 5.66 -5.34
C TYR A 53 22.93 4.85 -6.47
N LYS A 54 22.98 3.52 -6.37
CA LYS A 54 22.48 2.58 -7.38
C LYS A 54 21.74 1.41 -6.74
N GLY A 55 20.93 0.70 -7.54
CA GLY A 55 20.22 -0.50 -7.11
C GLY A 55 19.37 -0.27 -5.87
N LEU A 56 19.33 -1.24 -4.96
CA LEU A 56 18.53 -1.16 -3.72
C LEU A 56 18.95 -0.02 -2.80
N ARG A 57 20.22 0.40 -2.81
CA ARG A 57 20.68 1.56 -2.03
C ARG A 57 20.05 2.86 -2.53
N ALA A 58 19.88 3.01 -3.84
CA ALA A 58 19.16 4.15 -4.41
C ALA A 58 17.68 4.13 -4.03
N GLU A 59 17.03 2.97 -4.11
CA GLU A 59 15.63 2.79 -3.72
C GLU A 59 15.38 3.10 -2.23
N HIS A 60 16.35 2.75 -1.37
CA HIS A 60 16.30 3.07 0.06
C HIS A 60 16.43 4.57 0.31
N TYR A 61 17.43 5.22 -0.27
CA TYR A 61 17.62 6.67 -0.10
C TYR A 61 16.41 7.46 -0.61
N LYS A 62 15.87 7.07 -1.77
CA LYS A 62 14.62 7.63 -2.31
C LYS A 62 13.45 7.46 -1.34
N HIS A 63 13.36 6.34 -0.62
CA HIS A 63 12.30 6.10 0.37
C HIS A 63 12.38 7.08 1.53
N LEU A 64 13.59 7.26 2.07
CA LEU A 64 13.84 8.19 3.16
C LEU A 64 13.52 9.64 2.74
N LEU A 65 13.88 10.04 1.51
CA LEU A 65 13.54 11.37 0.98
C LEU A 65 12.02 11.56 0.83
N LEU A 66 11.31 10.53 0.34
CA LEU A 66 9.85 10.55 0.27
C LEU A 66 9.22 10.67 1.67
N MET A 67 9.73 9.94 2.67
CA MET A 67 9.28 10.10 4.07
C MET A 67 9.50 11.52 4.58
N GLY A 68 10.64 12.13 4.27
CA GLY A 68 10.92 13.52 4.61
C GLY A 68 9.98 14.51 3.93
N LEU A 69 9.62 14.27 2.67
CA LEU A 69 8.65 15.09 1.93
C LEU A 69 7.24 14.96 2.54
N ASP A 70 6.82 13.74 2.85
CA ASP A 70 5.50 13.44 3.44
C ASP A 70 5.38 14.04 4.86
N LEU A 71 6.49 14.07 5.62
CA LEU A 71 6.59 14.81 6.89
C LEU A 71 6.44 16.32 6.69
N ASN A 72 7.07 16.90 5.66
CA ASN A 72 6.94 18.33 5.39
C ASN A 72 5.50 18.73 5.03
N ILE A 73 4.75 17.83 4.38
CA ILE A 73 3.33 18.03 4.07
C ILE A 73 2.46 18.03 5.33
N ALA A 74 2.84 17.26 6.36
CA ALA A 74 2.12 17.20 7.63
C ALA A 74 1.94 18.57 8.29
N TYR A 75 2.89 19.50 8.11
CA TYR A 75 2.79 20.87 8.62
C TYR A 75 1.63 21.68 7.99
N TYR A 76 1.09 21.21 6.87
CA TYR A 76 -0.05 21.82 6.19
C TYR A 76 -1.38 21.11 6.50
N SER A 77 -1.36 20.03 7.29
CA SER A 77 -2.57 19.38 7.79
C SER A 77 -3.28 20.30 8.79
N LYS A 78 -4.57 20.54 8.56
CA LYS A 78 -5.40 21.44 9.35
C LYS A 78 -6.70 20.74 9.78
N SER A 79 -6.58 19.52 10.30
CA SER A 79 -7.76 18.81 10.78
C SER A 79 -8.17 19.31 12.16
N ASP A 80 -9.40 19.82 12.29
CA ASP A 80 -9.99 20.23 13.58
C ASP A 80 -10.11 19.05 14.58
N LYS A 81 -9.92 17.81 14.09
CA LYS A 81 -9.93 16.58 14.89
C LYS A 81 -8.60 16.34 15.64
N MET A 82 -7.58 17.14 15.40
CA MET A 82 -6.25 16.99 16.01
C MET A 82 -5.91 18.19 16.92
N GLN A 83 -5.32 17.91 18.09
CA GLN A 83 -4.78 18.97 18.94
C GLN A 83 -3.39 19.38 18.45
N GLU A 84 -3.12 20.69 18.39
CA GLU A 84 -1.85 21.22 17.87
C GLU A 84 -0.61 20.64 18.58
N ASN A 85 -0.67 20.50 19.92
CA ASN A 85 0.43 19.93 20.70
C ASN A 85 0.71 18.47 20.35
N ASP A 86 -0.34 17.67 20.13
CA ASP A 86 -0.22 16.25 19.79
C ASP A 86 0.39 16.10 18.38
N VAL A 87 0.01 16.97 17.45
CA VAL A 87 0.60 17.02 16.10
C VAL A 87 2.06 17.42 16.14
N SER A 88 2.42 18.44 16.92
CA SER A 88 3.82 18.88 17.06
C SER A 88 4.70 17.77 17.65
N ASN A 89 4.22 17.07 18.69
CA ASN A 89 4.91 15.93 19.28
C ASN A 89 5.08 14.78 18.28
N PHE A 90 4.01 14.45 17.53
CA PHE A 90 4.07 13.46 16.46
C PHE A 90 5.15 13.81 15.43
N ILE A 91 5.12 15.04 14.90
CA ILE A 91 6.04 15.50 13.85
C ILE A 91 7.49 15.45 14.34
N SER A 92 7.74 15.87 15.58
CA SER A 92 9.09 15.81 16.17
C SER A 92 9.57 14.36 16.29
N ALA A 93 8.75 13.46 16.84
CA ALA A 93 9.09 12.05 16.97
C ALA A 93 9.29 11.38 15.59
N PHE A 94 8.49 11.78 14.60
CA PHE A 94 8.63 11.30 13.23
C PHE A 94 9.96 11.72 12.60
N ASN A 95 10.33 12.99 12.77
CA ASN A 95 11.60 13.53 12.29
C ASN A 95 12.81 12.82 12.92
N ASP A 96 12.77 12.58 14.23
CA ASP A 96 13.85 11.89 14.94
C ASP A 96 14.05 10.45 14.42
N GLU A 97 12.97 9.74 14.12
CA GLU A 97 13.07 8.40 13.50
C GLU A 97 13.65 8.47 12.09
N ILE A 98 13.22 9.42 11.23
CA ILE A 98 13.80 9.55 9.88
C ILE A 98 15.32 9.74 9.99
N ARG A 99 15.78 10.64 10.88
CA ARG A 99 17.22 10.91 11.08
C ARG A 99 17.95 9.67 11.58
N SER A 100 17.33 8.94 12.50
CA SER A 100 17.84 7.65 13.02
C SER A 100 17.95 6.59 11.92
N GLU A 101 16.95 6.45 11.05
CA GLU A 101 17.00 5.48 9.95
C GLU A 101 17.98 5.90 8.84
N VAL A 102 18.13 7.20 8.56
CA VAL A 102 19.19 7.73 7.68
C VAL A 102 20.57 7.35 8.20
N ASP A 103 20.83 7.57 9.49
CA ASP A 103 22.11 7.24 10.13
C ASP A 103 22.38 5.72 10.13
N LYS A 104 21.41 4.91 10.58
CA LYS A 104 21.52 3.45 10.59
C LYS A 104 21.70 2.84 9.19
N ALA A 105 21.16 3.48 8.16
CA ALA A 105 21.32 3.10 6.76
C ALA A 105 22.67 3.53 6.15
N ASP A 106 23.54 4.14 6.95
CA ASP A 106 24.86 4.66 6.57
C ASP A 106 24.75 5.73 5.48
N PHE A 107 23.76 6.62 5.58
CA PHE A 107 23.62 7.80 4.74
C PHE A 107 24.02 9.06 5.51
N PRO A 108 24.74 10.02 4.91
CA PRO A 108 25.11 11.25 5.62
C PRO A 108 23.88 12.13 5.90
N ILE A 109 23.61 12.44 7.17
CA ILE A 109 22.44 13.23 7.61
C ILE A 109 22.42 14.63 6.97
N ASP A 110 23.58 15.29 6.87
CA ASP A 110 23.66 16.63 6.27
C ASP A 110 23.37 16.61 4.77
N GLU A 111 23.80 15.55 4.07
CA GLU A 111 23.48 15.36 2.65
C GLU A 111 21.99 15.09 2.45
N PHE A 112 21.40 14.26 3.32
CA PHE A 112 19.97 14.00 3.33
C PHE A 112 19.15 15.27 3.53
N ALA A 113 19.51 16.09 4.52
CA ALA A 113 18.82 17.35 4.80
C ALA A 113 18.93 18.33 3.62
N GLN A 114 20.12 18.45 3.02
CA GLN A 114 20.34 19.30 1.85
C GLN A 114 19.54 18.81 0.63
N ASP A 115 19.52 17.49 0.38
CA ASP A 115 18.81 16.90 -0.74
C ASP A 115 17.28 17.06 -0.57
N LEU A 116 16.76 16.91 0.64
CA LEU A 116 15.36 17.16 0.96
C LEU A 116 15.00 18.64 0.74
N GLN A 117 15.82 19.58 1.21
CA GLN A 117 15.60 21.01 0.99
C GLN A 117 15.61 21.34 -0.50
N ASN A 118 16.54 20.78 -1.27
CA ASN A 118 16.61 20.97 -2.72
C ASN A 118 15.33 20.48 -3.43
N ILE A 119 14.71 19.41 -2.95
CA ILE A 119 13.42 18.93 -3.48
C ILE A 119 12.33 19.93 -3.17
N LEU A 120 12.22 20.37 -1.91
CA LEU A 120 11.19 21.32 -1.46
C LEU A 120 11.29 22.67 -2.17
N ASP A 121 12.49 23.15 -2.47
CA ASP A 121 12.71 24.40 -3.19
C ASP A 121 12.27 24.30 -4.67
N ARG A 122 12.47 23.13 -5.30
CA ARG A 122 12.12 22.90 -6.71
C ARG A 122 10.67 22.48 -6.91
N GLN A 123 10.11 21.77 -5.94
CA GLN A 123 8.74 21.26 -5.92
C GLN A 123 8.07 21.75 -4.64
N PRO A 124 7.71 23.04 -4.55
CA PRO A 124 7.08 23.58 -3.35
C PRO A 124 5.78 22.84 -3.08
N ILE A 125 5.58 22.43 -1.84
CA ILE A 125 4.40 21.65 -1.40
C ILE A 125 3.19 22.54 -1.05
N ASN A 126 3.41 23.83 -0.80
CA ASN A 126 2.36 24.81 -0.49
C ASN A 126 1.31 25.03 -1.61
N PRO A 127 1.62 25.00 -2.92
CA PRO A 127 0.61 25.08 -3.97
C PRO A 127 -0.12 23.75 -4.24
N LEU A 128 0.35 22.62 -3.73
CA LEU A 128 -0.25 21.31 -4.01
C LEU A 128 -1.69 21.22 -3.52
N SER A 129 -2.55 20.55 -4.28
CA SER A 129 -3.91 20.24 -3.88
C SER A 129 -3.94 19.21 -2.74
N GLY A 130 -5.08 19.10 -2.05
CA GLY A 130 -5.26 18.05 -1.03
C GLY A 130 -5.06 16.64 -1.59
N ASN A 131 -5.44 16.43 -2.86
CA ASN A 131 -5.23 15.17 -3.57
C ASN A 131 -3.74 14.85 -3.73
N GLU A 132 -2.94 15.82 -4.19
CA GLU A 132 -1.48 15.64 -4.39
C GLU A 132 -0.74 15.41 -3.07
N ARG A 133 -1.24 16.01 -1.98
CA ARG A 133 -0.68 15.87 -0.62
C ARG A 133 -1.06 14.58 0.11
N TYR A 134 -2.02 13.82 -0.42
CA TYR A 134 -2.49 12.61 0.24
C TYR A 134 -1.51 11.45 0.00
N LYS A 135 -0.86 11.00 1.09
CA LYS A 135 -0.15 9.73 1.21
C LYS A 135 0.94 9.49 0.15
N ILE A 136 1.83 10.46 -0.03
CA ILE A 136 2.79 10.49 -1.16
C ILE A 136 3.62 9.22 -1.23
N VAL A 137 4.10 8.67 -0.11
CA VAL A 137 5.01 7.51 -0.15
C VAL A 137 4.35 6.31 -0.85
N SER A 138 3.10 5.98 -0.50
CA SER A 138 2.38 4.86 -1.12
C SER A 138 1.96 5.15 -2.56
N GLN A 139 1.54 6.38 -2.83
CA GLN A 139 1.06 6.79 -4.16
C GLN A 139 2.21 6.84 -5.17
N PHE A 140 3.37 7.34 -4.72
CA PHE A 140 4.59 7.35 -5.53
C PHE A 140 5.09 5.94 -5.81
N LEU A 141 4.93 5.02 -4.85
CA LEU A 141 5.25 3.61 -5.06
C LEU A 141 4.39 3.02 -6.19
N SER A 142 3.08 3.24 -6.18
CA SER A 142 2.18 2.78 -7.25
C SER A 142 2.38 3.51 -8.58
N TYR A 143 2.89 4.75 -8.55
CA TYR A 143 3.28 5.49 -9.75
C TYR A 143 4.54 4.90 -10.41
N GLU A 144 5.53 4.51 -9.60
CA GLU A 144 6.77 3.88 -10.10
C GLU A 144 6.53 2.43 -10.55
N TYR A 145 5.59 1.74 -9.91
CA TYR A 145 5.31 0.33 -10.13
C TYR A 145 3.78 0.13 -10.14
N ASP A 146 3.21 -0.18 -11.30
CA ASP A 146 1.75 -0.19 -11.51
C ASP A 146 0.99 -0.92 -10.39
N ASN A 147 1.42 -2.13 -10.01
CA ASN A 147 0.82 -2.94 -8.94
C ASN A 147 1.89 -3.49 -8.00
N ILE A 148 1.77 -3.21 -6.71
CA ILE A 148 2.75 -3.60 -5.69
C ILE A 148 2.56 -5.05 -5.28
N ALA A 149 1.32 -5.46 -5.03
CA ALA A 149 1.00 -6.78 -4.50
C ALA A 149 1.36 -7.90 -5.48
N ILE A 150 1.27 -7.69 -6.80
CA ILE A 150 1.63 -8.71 -7.80
C ILE A 150 3.12 -9.06 -7.76
N GLY A 151 3.99 -8.05 -7.60
CA GLY A 151 5.43 -8.26 -7.47
C GLY A 151 5.79 -8.99 -6.18
N VAL A 152 5.13 -8.63 -5.08
CA VAL A 152 5.31 -9.31 -3.78
C VAL A 152 4.81 -10.75 -3.83
N LEU A 153 3.64 -11.01 -4.43
CA LEU A 153 3.13 -12.37 -4.61
C LEU A 153 4.10 -13.20 -5.47
N GLY A 154 4.60 -12.65 -6.58
CA GLY A 154 5.61 -13.29 -7.43
C GLY A 154 6.85 -13.70 -6.63
N LYS A 155 7.41 -12.79 -5.83
CA LYS A 155 8.58 -13.09 -4.97
C LYS A 155 8.29 -14.21 -3.96
N LEU A 156 7.11 -14.19 -3.32
CA LEU A 156 6.72 -15.22 -2.35
C LEU A 156 6.55 -16.61 -3.01
N LEU A 157 6.10 -16.65 -4.27
CA LEU A 157 5.97 -17.88 -5.06
C LEU A 157 7.32 -18.41 -5.52
N ASP A 158 8.20 -17.53 -6.00
CA ASP A 158 9.57 -17.87 -6.40
C ASP A 158 10.39 -18.49 -5.27
N MET A 159 10.20 -18.00 -4.05
CA MET A 159 10.84 -18.53 -2.85
C MET A 159 10.18 -19.82 -2.32
N GLY A 160 9.08 -20.25 -2.94
CA GLY A 160 8.27 -21.38 -2.49
C GLY A 160 7.74 -21.19 -1.06
N ILE A 161 7.47 -19.96 -0.65
CA ILE A 161 6.75 -19.66 0.60
C ILE A 161 5.27 -19.92 0.37
N LEU A 162 4.74 -19.36 -0.73
CA LEU A 162 3.41 -19.63 -1.24
C LEU A 162 3.48 -20.58 -2.44
N LYS A 163 2.34 -21.18 -2.81
CA LYS A 163 2.20 -22.02 -4.01
C LYS A 163 0.86 -21.78 -4.68
N VAL A 164 0.91 -21.37 -5.96
CA VAL A 164 -0.27 -21.15 -6.80
C VAL A 164 -0.04 -21.85 -8.13
N SER A 165 -1.00 -22.66 -8.58
CA SER A 165 -0.89 -23.42 -9.84
C SER A 165 -0.91 -22.53 -11.09
N LYS A 166 -1.47 -21.32 -10.96
CA LYS A 166 -1.61 -20.32 -12.03
C LYS A 166 -0.37 -19.42 -12.20
N TYR A 167 0.77 -19.76 -11.59
CA TYR A 167 1.99 -18.98 -11.68
C TYR A 167 3.13 -19.81 -12.28
N SER A 168 3.87 -19.20 -13.21
CA SER A 168 5.07 -19.78 -13.80
C SER A 168 6.11 -18.70 -14.06
N LYS A 169 7.20 -18.72 -13.29
CA LYS A 169 8.35 -17.83 -13.48
C LYS A 169 8.93 -17.90 -14.90
N ALA A 170 8.82 -19.04 -15.57
CA ALA A 170 9.32 -19.22 -16.94
C ALA A 170 8.58 -18.38 -17.98
N TYR A 171 7.35 -17.95 -17.71
CA TYR A 171 6.56 -17.09 -18.59
C TYR A 171 6.63 -15.60 -18.19
N GLN A 172 7.33 -15.27 -17.11
CA GLN A 172 7.51 -13.89 -16.68
C GLN A 172 8.41 -13.14 -17.67
N VAL A 173 7.93 -11.99 -18.13
CA VAL A 173 8.66 -11.09 -19.04
C VAL A 173 9.29 -9.93 -18.25
N ILE A 174 8.67 -9.51 -17.15
CA ILE A 174 9.20 -8.44 -16.28
C ILE A 174 10.56 -8.84 -15.71
N SER A 175 11.53 -7.92 -15.76
CA SER A 175 12.90 -8.19 -15.29
C SER A 175 12.95 -8.44 -13.77
N GLN A 176 13.82 -9.36 -13.36
CA GLN A 176 14.04 -9.64 -11.92
C GLN A 176 14.55 -8.41 -11.17
N GLU A 177 15.36 -7.55 -11.81
CA GLU A 177 15.85 -6.31 -11.19
C GLU A 177 14.70 -5.38 -10.81
N LEU A 178 13.71 -5.20 -11.69
CA LEU A 178 12.54 -4.38 -11.41
C LEU A 178 11.71 -4.98 -10.26
N LEU A 179 11.48 -6.30 -10.28
CA LEU A 179 10.72 -6.98 -9.24
C LEU A 179 11.43 -6.95 -7.88
N ASP A 180 12.75 -7.06 -7.84
CA ASP A 180 13.51 -6.95 -6.60
C ASP A 180 13.45 -5.54 -6.03
N LYS A 181 13.51 -4.49 -6.87
CA LYS A 181 13.29 -3.10 -6.44
C LYS A 181 11.87 -2.88 -5.93
N LEU A 182 10.85 -3.35 -6.66
CA LEU A 182 9.45 -3.28 -6.25
C LEU A 182 9.23 -3.97 -4.90
N PHE A 183 9.69 -5.21 -4.77
CA PHE A 183 9.58 -5.98 -3.52
C PHE A 183 10.27 -5.24 -2.37
N PHE A 184 11.49 -4.76 -2.58
CA PHE A 184 12.24 -4.02 -1.58
C PHE A 184 11.52 -2.75 -1.13
N ARG A 185 11.01 -1.97 -2.07
CA ARG A 185 10.25 -0.75 -1.81
C ARG A 185 8.92 -1.02 -1.11
N ALA A 186 8.23 -2.11 -1.43
CA ALA A 186 7.03 -2.54 -0.73
C ALA A 186 7.32 -2.89 0.74
N MET A 187 8.44 -3.54 1.02
CA MET A 187 8.86 -3.86 2.38
C MET A 187 9.22 -2.61 3.18
N LEU A 188 9.95 -1.65 2.58
CA LEU A 188 10.19 -0.34 3.20
C LEU A 188 8.88 0.40 3.52
N PHE A 189 7.89 0.35 2.61
CA PHE A 189 6.56 0.90 2.86
C PHE A 189 5.85 0.24 4.06
N LEU A 190 5.94 -1.09 4.22
CA LEU A 190 5.40 -1.77 5.40
C LEU A 190 6.10 -1.33 6.70
N GLU A 191 7.42 -1.14 6.66
CA GLU A 191 8.20 -0.65 7.81
C GLU A 191 7.79 0.78 8.20
N LEU A 192 7.59 1.66 7.21
CA LEU A 192 7.04 3.00 7.41
C LEU A 192 5.66 2.95 8.08
N GLU A 193 4.73 2.14 7.55
CA GLU A 193 3.38 2.08 8.12
C GLU A 193 3.39 1.52 9.55
N ILE A 194 4.24 0.54 9.87
CA ILE A 194 4.43 0.07 11.26
C ILE A 194 4.83 1.23 12.18
N PHE A 195 5.86 1.97 11.78
CA PHE A 195 6.39 3.08 12.55
C PHE A 195 5.36 4.20 12.73
N LYS A 196 4.72 4.62 11.63
CA LYS A 196 3.68 5.64 11.64
C LYS A 196 2.51 5.25 12.54
N ASN A 197 2.01 4.01 12.40
CA ASN A 197 0.88 3.52 13.20
C ASN A 197 1.19 3.52 14.70
N LYS A 198 2.43 3.20 15.08
CA LYS A 198 2.91 3.30 16.46
C LYS A 198 2.88 4.75 16.95
N LEU A 199 3.44 5.69 16.18
CA LEU A 199 3.44 7.10 16.57
C LEU A 199 2.04 7.71 16.64
N LEU A 200 1.14 7.32 15.74
CA LEU A 200 -0.25 7.75 15.78
C LEU A 200 -0.90 7.27 17.08
N ALA A 201 -0.70 5.99 17.46
CA ALA A 201 -1.25 5.45 18.69
C ALA A 201 -0.69 6.11 19.97
N SER A 202 0.60 6.51 19.98
CA SER A 202 1.25 7.09 21.16
C SER A 202 1.03 8.60 21.31
N ASN A 203 0.98 9.35 20.21
CA ASN A 203 0.93 10.82 20.23
C ASN A 203 -0.46 11.37 19.95
N LEU A 204 -1.19 10.75 19.02
CA LEU A 204 -2.56 11.14 18.73
C LEU A 204 -3.44 10.20 19.54
N LYS A 205 -3.80 10.62 20.76
CA LYS A 205 -4.88 9.97 21.51
C LYS A 205 -6.21 10.22 20.81
N MET A 206 -6.38 9.72 19.59
CA MET A 206 -7.68 9.49 19.01
C MET A 206 -8.37 8.53 19.97
N SER A 207 -9.25 9.06 20.80
CA SER A 207 -10.02 8.29 21.77
C SER A 207 -10.83 7.25 21.00
N GLN A 208 -10.26 6.07 20.78
CA GLN A 208 -10.97 4.89 20.32
C GLN A 208 -11.73 4.37 21.52
N ILE A 209 -12.80 5.07 21.91
CA ILE A 209 -13.74 4.53 22.89
C ILE A 209 -14.38 3.33 22.20
N VAL A 210 -13.92 2.13 22.59
CA VAL A 210 -14.52 0.91 22.10
C VAL A 210 -15.90 0.80 22.75
N ASP A 211 -16.97 1.16 22.03
CA ASP A 211 -18.33 0.91 22.51
C ASP A 211 -18.63 -0.59 22.40
N LEU A 212 -18.29 -1.33 23.46
CA LEU A 212 -18.53 -2.77 23.59
C LEU A 212 -20.02 -3.11 23.59
N ASN A 213 -20.92 -2.14 23.82
CA ASN A 213 -22.36 -2.40 23.91
C ASN A 213 -23.08 -2.31 22.56
N ASN A 214 -22.41 -1.83 21.50
CA ASN A 214 -23.01 -1.58 20.19
C ASN A 214 -22.21 -2.21 19.03
N LEU A 215 -21.62 -3.38 19.29
CA LEU A 215 -20.82 -4.11 18.32
C LEU A 215 -21.70 -4.99 17.43
N SER A 216 -21.88 -4.60 16.17
CA SER A 216 -22.47 -5.48 15.16
C SER A 216 -21.59 -6.68 14.80
N ASP A 217 -20.28 -6.61 15.06
CA ASP A 217 -19.30 -7.67 14.75
C ASP A 217 -18.21 -7.77 15.85
N HIS A 218 -18.48 -8.60 16.86
CA HIS A 218 -17.61 -8.79 18.03
C HIS A 218 -16.26 -9.43 17.66
N GLU A 219 -16.21 -10.27 16.63
CA GLU A 219 -14.98 -10.98 16.24
C GLU A 219 -13.95 -10.00 15.65
N LYS A 220 -14.39 -9.08 14.80
CA LYS A 220 -13.53 -8.04 14.24
C LYS A 220 -12.94 -7.13 15.32
N VAL A 221 -13.73 -6.75 16.32
CA VAL A 221 -13.25 -5.92 17.44
C VAL A 221 -12.21 -6.64 18.27
N ILE A 222 -12.46 -7.91 18.61
CA ILE A 222 -11.49 -8.74 19.34
C ILE A 222 -10.20 -8.88 18.53
N ALA A 223 -10.27 -9.02 17.21
CA ALA A 223 -9.12 -9.10 16.33
C ALA A 223 -8.27 -7.81 16.34
N VAL A 224 -8.93 -6.64 16.34
CA VAL A 224 -8.26 -5.33 16.47
C VAL A 224 -7.59 -5.19 17.84
N ILE A 225 -8.28 -5.53 18.93
CA ILE A 225 -7.71 -5.48 20.30
C ILE A 225 -6.46 -6.37 20.39
N LYS A 226 -6.54 -7.61 19.90
CA LYS A 226 -5.40 -8.54 19.88
C LYS A 226 -4.22 -8.00 19.06
N SER A 227 -4.52 -7.36 17.93
CA SER A 227 -3.50 -6.79 17.05
C SER A 227 -2.79 -5.59 17.71
N ASN A 228 -3.54 -4.70 18.37
CA ASN A 228 -2.97 -3.58 19.13
C ASN A 228 -2.11 -4.07 20.30
N ALA A 229 -2.59 -5.06 21.07
CA ALA A 229 -1.80 -5.64 22.17
C ALA A 229 -0.48 -6.28 21.69
N LYS A 230 -0.48 -6.91 20.50
CA LYS A 230 0.73 -7.48 19.89
C LYS A 230 1.72 -6.38 19.47
N LEU A 231 1.21 -5.27 18.92
CA LEU A 231 2.02 -4.10 18.55
C LEU A 231 2.68 -3.47 19.78
N GLU A 232 1.91 -3.24 20.85
CA GLU A 232 2.41 -2.70 22.13
C GLU A 232 3.48 -3.61 22.75
N ALA A 233 3.27 -4.92 22.75
CA ALA A 233 4.23 -5.88 23.29
C ALA A 233 5.58 -5.89 22.54
N LEU A 234 5.60 -5.46 21.27
CA LEU A 234 6.77 -5.45 20.41
C LEU A 234 7.39 -4.06 20.24
N GLU A 235 6.87 -3.05 20.94
CA GLU A 235 7.21 -1.65 20.75
C GLU A 235 8.71 -1.34 20.95
N LYS A 236 9.33 -2.02 21.92
CA LYS A 236 10.74 -1.86 22.32
C LYS A 236 11.64 -3.00 21.85
N VAL A 237 11.10 -3.89 21.00
CA VAL A 237 11.84 -5.04 20.49
C VAL A 237 12.31 -4.71 19.08
N ASP A 238 13.62 -4.50 18.94
CA ASP A 238 14.23 -4.30 17.63
C ASP A 238 14.03 -5.52 16.72
N TYR A 239 13.93 -5.26 15.42
CA TYR A 239 13.88 -6.29 14.40
C TYR A 239 14.74 -5.89 13.20
N GLN A 240 15.17 -6.90 12.45
CA GLN A 240 16.01 -6.70 11.29
C GLN A 240 15.24 -5.94 10.20
N ARG A 241 15.82 -4.84 9.69
CA ARG A 241 15.26 -4.02 8.61
C ARG A 241 15.56 -4.64 7.25
N ILE A 242 14.69 -4.44 6.26
CA ILE A 242 14.82 -5.04 4.93
C ILE A 242 16.13 -4.68 4.22
N TYR A 243 16.66 -3.46 4.43
CA TYR A 243 17.93 -3.03 3.82
C TYR A 243 19.16 -3.79 4.32
N THR A 244 19.02 -4.56 5.40
CA THR A 244 20.08 -5.43 5.95
C THR A 244 19.91 -6.91 5.60
N ILE A 245 18.86 -7.26 4.84
CA ILE A 245 18.49 -8.63 4.51
C ILE A 245 18.87 -8.96 3.07
N ASP A 246 19.46 -10.15 2.88
CA ASP A 246 19.62 -10.73 1.55
C ASP A 246 18.26 -11.25 1.04
N LEU A 247 17.74 -10.61 -0.01
CA LEU A 247 16.43 -10.91 -0.58
C LEU A 247 16.31 -12.31 -1.21
N ASN A 248 17.41 -13.06 -1.31
CA ASN A 248 17.43 -14.44 -1.80
C ASN A 248 17.43 -15.48 -0.67
N LYS A 249 17.63 -15.05 0.59
CA LYS A 249 17.65 -15.95 1.75
C LYS A 249 16.26 -16.13 2.34
N LYS A 250 15.64 -17.26 2.00
CA LYS A 250 14.30 -17.64 2.48
C LYS A 250 14.11 -17.57 3.99
N ASN A 251 15.09 -18.03 4.77
CA ASN A 251 14.96 -18.06 6.23
C ASN A 251 14.98 -16.65 6.84
N ASP A 252 15.83 -15.77 6.31
CA ASP A 252 15.95 -14.39 6.79
C ASP A 252 14.65 -13.62 6.47
N LEU A 253 14.15 -13.75 5.23
CA LEU A 253 12.87 -13.18 4.84
C LEU A 253 11.67 -13.77 5.61
N SER A 254 11.67 -15.06 5.92
CA SER A 254 10.58 -15.66 6.71
C SER A 254 10.53 -15.10 8.13
N ARG A 255 11.69 -14.88 8.75
CA ARG A 255 11.80 -14.22 10.07
C ARG A 255 11.35 -12.76 9.97
N TYR A 256 11.75 -12.07 8.92
CA TYR A 256 11.35 -10.70 8.64
C TYR A 256 9.83 -10.55 8.52
N PHE A 257 9.18 -11.33 7.64
CA PHE A 257 7.72 -11.27 7.46
C PHE A 257 6.95 -11.53 8.76
N THR A 258 7.43 -12.46 9.58
CA THR A 258 6.82 -12.73 10.89
C THR A 258 6.91 -11.52 11.82
N ASN A 259 8.03 -10.80 11.81
CA ASN A 259 8.21 -9.59 12.61
C ASN A 259 7.41 -8.39 12.11
N VAL A 260 7.32 -8.22 10.79
CA VAL A 260 6.54 -7.15 10.14
C VAL A 260 5.05 -7.38 10.36
N GLU A 261 4.53 -8.59 10.08
CA GLU A 261 3.10 -8.90 10.31
C GLU A 261 2.71 -8.64 11.76
N ALA A 262 3.56 -9.03 12.69
CA ALA A 262 3.29 -8.91 14.11
C ALA A 262 3.15 -7.44 14.58
N ARG A 263 3.84 -6.51 13.92
CA ARG A 263 3.88 -5.10 14.27
C ARG A 263 2.95 -4.24 13.43
N LEU A 264 2.54 -4.71 12.25
CA LEU A 264 1.67 -3.96 11.35
C LEU A 264 0.27 -3.77 11.94
N GLY A 265 -0.17 -4.74 12.77
CA GLY A 265 -1.48 -4.71 13.41
C GLY A 265 -2.65 -4.84 12.42
N HIS A 266 -2.39 -5.44 11.26
CA HIS A 266 -3.36 -5.58 10.17
C HIS A 266 -4.22 -6.84 10.31
N ASN A 267 -5.52 -6.68 10.06
CA ASN A 267 -6.47 -7.78 9.94
C ASN A 267 -6.86 -7.94 8.46
N PRO A 268 -6.90 -9.17 7.90
CA PRO A 268 -7.24 -9.39 6.49
C PRO A 268 -8.61 -8.84 6.10
N ILE A 269 -8.65 -7.99 5.08
CA ILE A 269 -9.89 -7.44 4.50
C ILE A 269 -10.46 -8.43 3.49
N PHE A 270 -9.59 -9.03 2.68
CA PHE A 270 -9.96 -9.99 1.66
C PHE A 270 -9.78 -11.42 2.21
N LYS A 271 -10.72 -12.31 1.87
CA LYS A 271 -10.70 -13.69 2.38
C LYS A 271 -9.38 -14.38 1.99
N PRO A 272 -8.71 -15.10 2.92
CA PRO A 272 -7.31 -15.54 2.79
C PRO A 272 -7.08 -16.73 1.84
N ASN A 273 -8.02 -17.03 0.93
CA ASN A 273 -7.82 -18.14 0.01
C ASN A 273 -6.74 -17.78 -1.01
N LEU A 274 -5.63 -18.53 -1.00
CA LEU A 274 -4.52 -18.31 -1.92
C LEU A 274 -4.97 -18.36 -3.41
N ALA A 275 -6.02 -19.11 -3.71
CA ALA A 275 -6.57 -19.21 -5.07
C ALA A 275 -7.27 -17.92 -5.56
N SER A 276 -7.82 -17.09 -4.67
CA SER A 276 -8.50 -15.85 -5.05
C SER A 276 -7.55 -14.68 -5.29
N TRP A 277 -6.31 -14.74 -4.80
CA TRP A 277 -5.34 -13.65 -4.96
C TRP A 277 -5.02 -13.34 -6.42
N VAL A 278 -4.86 -14.36 -7.28
CA VAL A 278 -4.63 -14.12 -8.72
C VAL A 278 -5.83 -13.39 -9.34
N SER A 279 -7.05 -13.75 -8.94
CA SER A 279 -8.26 -13.08 -9.43
C SER A 279 -8.37 -11.64 -8.91
N LEU A 280 -8.04 -11.40 -7.62
CA LEU A 280 -8.06 -10.06 -7.02
C LEU A 280 -7.07 -9.12 -7.73
N LEU A 281 -5.81 -9.55 -7.88
CA LEU A 281 -4.79 -8.80 -8.61
C LEU A 281 -5.23 -8.52 -10.05
N GLY A 282 -5.78 -9.53 -10.73
CA GLY A 282 -6.28 -9.34 -12.08
C GLY A 282 -7.48 -8.38 -12.17
N ALA A 283 -8.38 -8.39 -11.17
CA ALA A 283 -9.49 -7.44 -11.11
C ALA A 283 -9.01 -6.00 -10.91
N TRP A 284 -7.90 -5.81 -10.19
CA TRP A 284 -7.23 -4.50 -10.12
C TRP A 284 -6.71 -4.05 -11.49
N HIS A 285 -6.05 -4.92 -12.26
CA HIS A 285 -5.59 -4.59 -13.62
C HIS A 285 -6.78 -4.24 -14.54
N LEU A 286 -7.87 -5.01 -14.44
CA LEU A 286 -9.10 -4.72 -15.18
C LEU A 286 -9.68 -3.34 -14.84
N MET A 287 -9.67 -2.96 -13.55
CA MET A 287 -10.08 -1.64 -13.11
C MET A 287 -9.19 -0.54 -13.69
N LEU A 288 -7.86 -0.71 -13.65
CA LEU A 288 -6.90 0.24 -14.23
C LEU A 288 -7.16 0.45 -15.72
N VAL A 289 -7.22 -0.63 -16.49
CA VAL A 289 -7.46 -0.57 -17.93
C VAL A 289 -8.78 0.12 -18.23
N LYS A 290 -9.85 -0.18 -17.47
CA LYS A 290 -11.16 0.43 -17.66
C LYS A 290 -11.16 1.94 -17.38
N LYS A 291 -10.43 2.40 -16.36
CA LYS A 291 -10.29 3.85 -16.07
C LYS A 291 -9.59 4.60 -17.19
N ASN A 292 -8.57 3.99 -17.80
CA ASN A 292 -7.83 4.59 -18.91
C ASN A 292 -8.56 4.44 -20.26
N ASN A 293 -9.58 3.57 -20.35
CA ASN A 293 -10.30 3.25 -21.58
C ASN A 293 -11.82 3.23 -21.34
N ILE A 294 -12.41 4.36 -20.97
CA ILE A 294 -13.82 4.47 -20.53
C ILE A 294 -14.80 3.89 -21.56
N ASN A 295 -14.55 4.08 -22.85
CA ASN A 295 -15.45 3.63 -23.92
C ASN A 295 -15.27 2.16 -24.32
N LYS A 296 -14.18 1.51 -23.86
CA LYS A 296 -13.87 0.13 -24.23
C LYS A 296 -14.76 -0.85 -23.45
N PRO A 297 -15.32 -1.89 -24.11
CA PRO A 297 -16.12 -2.90 -23.43
C PRO A 297 -15.29 -3.64 -22.37
N LEU A 298 -15.92 -3.94 -21.23
CA LEU A 298 -15.22 -4.61 -20.12
C LEU A 298 -14.91 -6.07 -20.46
N TYR A 299 -15.87 -6.79 -21.03
CA TYR A 299 -15.82 -8.22 -21.36
C TYR A 299 -16.75 -8.53 -22.55
N ARG A 300 -16.51 -9.63 -23.26
CA ARG A 300 -17.37 -10.16 -24.32
C ARG A 300 -17.59 -11.65 -24.08
N GLU A 301 -18.85 -12.07 -24.04
CA GLU A 301 -19.21 -13.47 -23.79
C GLU A 301 -19.14 -14.34 -25.06
N THR A 302 -19.48 -13.76 -26.21
CA THR A 302 -19.40 -14.43 -27.51
C THR A 302 -18.09 -14.05 -28.20
N PRO A 303 -17.25 -15.03 -28.61
CA PRO A 303 -16.10 -14.77 -29.46
C PRO A 303 -16.56 -14.13 -30.77
N ILE A 304 -16.13 -12.89 -31.02
CA ILE A 304 -16.39 -12.22 -32.28
C ILE A 304 -15.30 -12.67 -33.26
N HIS A 305 -15.68 -13.39 -34.32
CA HIS A 305 -14.77 -13.72 -35.43
C HIS A 305 -14.45 -12.47 -36.24
N ILE A 306 -13.57 -11.60 -35.73
CA ILE A 306 -13.04 -10.50 -36.53
C ILE A 306 -11.58 -10.31 -36.14
N LEU A 307 -10.68 -10.50 -37.10
CA LEU A 307 -9.25 -10.18 -37.04
C LEU A 307 -8.95 -8.70 -36.71
N ASP A 308 -10.00 -7.85 -36.62
CA ASP A 308 -9.96 -6.40 -36.43
C ASP A 308 -10.74 -5.90 -35.18
N ALA A 309 -11.30 -6.79 -34.35
CA ALA A 309 -11.98 -6.35 -33.15
C ALA A 309 -10.96 -5.85 -32.11
N GLU A 310 -11.08 -4.60 -31.67
CA GLU A 310 -10.23 -4.10 -30.58
C GLU A 310 -10.34 -5.00 -29.34
N PRO A 311 -9.24 -5.24 -28.61
CA PRO A 311 -9.31 -6.02 -27.38
C PRO A 311 -10.17 -5.31 -26.34
N THR A 312 -10.96 -6.06 -25.59
CA THR A 312 -11.70 -5.64 -24.39
C THR A 312 -10.74 -5.30 -23.25
N CYS A 313 -11.25 -4.64 -22.20
CA CYS A 313 -10.43 -4.38 -21.02
C CYS A 313 -9.94 -5.68 -20.35
N SER A 314 -10.77 -6.73 -20.32
CA SER A 314 -10.40 -8.03 -19.73
C SER A 314 -9.27 -8.72 -20.51
N GLU A 315 -9.26 -8.59 -21.84
CA GLU A 315 -8.17 -9.15 -22.68
C GLU A 315 -6.84 -8.43 -22.43
N ILE A 316 -6.87 -7.10 -22.27
CA ILE A 316 -5.68 -6.30 -21.94
C ILE A 316 -5.18 -6.64 -20.53
N ALA A 317 -6.06 -6.62 -19.52
CA ALA A 317 -5.69 -6.92 -18.13
C ALA A 317 -5.15 -8.34 -17.96
N LYS A 318 -5.70 -9.31 -18.71
CA LYS A 318 -5.16 -10.68 -18.76
C LYS A 318 -3.72 -10.68 -19.29
N LYS A 319 -3.46 -9.96 -20.39
CA LYS A 319 -2.12 -9.87 -20.97
C LYS A 319 -1.13 -9.23 -19.98
N GLU A 320 -1.52 -8.19 -19.27
CA GLU A 320 -0.70 -7.58 -18.21
C GLU A 320 -0.37 -8.60 -17.11
N MET A 321 -1.34 -9.39 -16.64
CA MET A 321 -1.09 -10.46 -15.67
C MET A 321 -0.12 -11.53 -16.20
N GLU A 322 -0.19 -11.86 -17.48
CA GLU A 322 0.70 -12.83 -18.14
C GLU A 322 2.15 -12.34 -18.19
N GLU A 323 2.40 -11.03 -18.29
CA GLU A 323 3.76 -10.45 -18.24
C GLU A 323 4.46 -10.70 -16.90
N TYR A 324 3.69 -10.83 -15.81
CA TYR A 324 4.19 -11.23 -14.49
C TYR A 324 4.23 -12.75 -14.29
N GLY A 325 3.88 -13.55 -15.31
CA GLY A 325 3.87 -15.01 -15.27
C GLY A 325 2.60 -15.61 -14.65
N PHE A 326 1.52 -14.85 -14.52
CA PHE A 326 0.24 -15.33 -13.99
C PHE A 326 -0.76 -15.66 -15.11
N ALA A 327 -1.36 -16.85 -15.03
CA ALA A 327 -2.39 -17.30 -15.97
C ALA A 327 -3.80 -17.11 -15.40
N ILE A 328 -4.66 -16.39 -16.12
CA ILE A 328 -6.06 -16.16 -15.72
C ILE A 328 -6.97 -15.99 -16.95
N SER A 329 -8.26 -16.33 -16.81
CA SER A 329 -9.25 -16.14 -17.87
C SER A 329 -9.94 -14.78 -17.74
N GLU A 330 -10.29 -14.18 -18.87
CA GLU A 330 -11.03 -12.91 -18.95
C GLU A 330 -12.34 -12.97 -18.17
N ARG A 331 -13.06 -14.09 -18.24
CA ARG A 331 -14.30 -14.30 -17.48
C ARG A 331 -14.07 -14.21 -15.97
N THR A 332 -13.02 -14.86 -15.46
CA THR A 332 -12.70 -14.80 -14.02
C THR A 332 -12.31 -13.37 -13.60
N LEU A 333 -11.64 -12.60 -14.46
CA LEU A 333 -11.35 -11.19 -14.19
C LEU A 333 -12.63 -10.37 -14.09
N PHE A 334 -13.53 -10.53 -15.05
CA PHE A 334 -14.81 -9.83 -15.10
C PHE A 334 -15.69 -10.14 -13.88
N ASP A 335 -15.83 -11.43 -13.54
CA ASP A 335 -16.62 -11.87 -12.39
C ASP A 335 -16.03 -11.31 -11.09
N GLN A 336 -14.70 -11.37 -10.92
CA GLN A 336 -14.04 -10.84 -9.73
C GLN A 336 -14.16 -9.31 -9.64
N HIS A 337 -13.98 -8.59 -10.76
CA HIS A 337 -14.21 -7.14 -10.82
C HIS A 337 -15.60 -6.78 -10.31
N ASN A 338 -16.64 -7.45 -10.78
CA ASN A 338 -18.01 -7.17 -10.38
C ASN A 338 -18.24 -7.41 -8.88
N SER A 339 -17.59 -8.43 -8.30
CA SER A 339 -17.70 -8.72 -6.87
C SER A 339 -17.05 -7.66 -5.97
N ILE A 340 -15.99 -6.98 -6.43
CA ILE A 340 -15.21 -6.03 -5.62
C ILE A 340 -15.41 -4.57 -6.01
N PHE A 341 -16.15 -4.26 -7.09
CA PHE A 341 -16.28 -2.90 -7.61
C PHE A 341 -16.82 -1.89 -6.58
N ASP A 342 -17.79 -2.29 -5.76
CA ASP A 342 -18.33 -1.40 -4.73
C ASP A 342 -17.33 -1.14 -3.59
N PHE A 343 -16.38 -2.06 -3.35
CA PHE A 343 -15.28 -1.82 -2.41
C PHE A 343 -14.39 -0.68 -2.91
N TYR A 344 -14.08 -0.63 -4.21
CA TYR A 344 -13.25 0.42 -4.81
C TYR A 344 -13.94 1.80 -4.67
N LYS A 345 -15.24 1.88 -4.94
CA LYS A 345 -16.02 3.12 -4.71
C LYS A 345 -15.98 3.56 -3.26
N LEU A 346 -16.09 2.61 -2.32
CA LEU A 346 -16.03 2.92 -0.88
C LEU A 346 -14.66 3.51 -0.52
N ILE A 347 -13.56 2.95 -1.03
CA ILE A 347 -12.21 3.48 -0.83
C ILE A 347 -12.13 4.92 -1.32
N ARG A 348 -12.56 5.19 -2.56
CA ARG A 348 -12.57 6.56 -3.11
C ARG A 348 -13.33 7.54 -2.23
N PHE A 349 -14.55 7.17 -1.83
CA PHE A 349 -15.38 8.00 -0.96
C PHE A 349 -14.65 8.33 0.35
N THR A 350 -14.02 7.34 0.96
CA THR A 350 -13.35 7.48 2.27
C THR A 350 -12.10 8.36 2.19
N VAL A 351 -11.32 8.21 1.11
CA VAL A 351 -10.14 9.04 0.92
C VAL A 351 -10.53 10.49 0.65
N ASN A 352 -11.59 10.74 -0.14
CA ASN A 352 -12.09 12.09 -0.36
C ASN A 352 -12.52 12.75 0.97
N ASP A 353 -13.26 12.04 1.82
CA ASP A 353 -13.64 12.53 3.15
C ASP A 353 -12.39 12.89 4.00
N MET A 354 -11.33 12.07 3.95
CA MET A 354 -10.09 12.35 4.67
C MET A 354 -9.35 13.59 4.14
N ILE A 355 -9.33 13.77 2.83
CA ILE A 355 -8.73 14.93 2.17
C ILE A 355 -9.51 16.20 2.55
N ASP A 356 -10.84 16.14 2.51
CA ASP A 356 -11.72 17.25 2.90
C ASP A 356 -11.54 17.60 4.40
N ASP A 357 -11.33 16.60 5.26
CA ASP A 357 -11.00 16.75 6.68
C ASP A 357 -9.56 17.25 6.94
N GLY A 358 -8.75 17.46 5.91
CA GLY A 358 -7.40 18.00 6.01
C GLY A 358 -6.34 17.02 6.52
N PHE A 359 -6.59 15.70 6.42
CA PHE A 359 -5.59 14.66 6.72
C PHE A 359 -4.62 14.49 5.55
N TYR A 360 -3.38 14.94 5.73
CA TYR A 360 -2.34 14.93 4.71
C TYR A 360 -1.02 14.41 5.26
N GLY A 361 -0.09 14.11 4.35
CA GLY A 361 1.24 13.66 4.75
C GLY A 361 1.17 12.37 5.56
N ILE A 362 2.01 12.30 6.60
CA ILE A 362 2.10 11.18 7.55
C ILE A 362 1.07 11.21 8.71
N LEU A 363 0.20 12.23 8.74
CA LEU A 363 -0.82 12.41 9.79
C LEU A 363 -2.13 11.70 9.43
N GLU A 364 -2.19 11.07 8.27
CA GLU A 364 -3.39 10.36 7.86
C GLU A 364 -3.65 9.14 8.75
N PRO A 365 -4.90 8.91 9.17
CA PRO A 365 -5.23 7.81 10.06
C PRO A 365 -5.01 6.46 9.37
N VAL A 366 -4.96 5.40 10.18
CA VAL A 366 -4.78 4.02 9.69
C VAL A 366 -6.04 3.55 8.98
N LEU A 367 -6.14 3.82 7.68
CA LEU A 367 -7.34 3.61 6.88
C LEU A 367 -7.86 2.17 6.93
N THR A 368 -7.00 1.15 7.01
CA THR A 368 -7.46 -0.25 7.11
C THR A 368 -8.26 -0.52 8.37
N LYS A 369 -8.03 0.21 9.48
CA LYS A 369 -8.81 0.05 10.72
C LYS A 369 -10.28 0.40 10.51
N TYR A 370 -10.58 1.28 9.56
CA TYR A 370 -11.95 1.72 9.28
C TYR A 370 -12.86 0.57 8.81
N PHE A 371 -12.28 -0.49 8.26
CA PHE A 371 -12.99 -1.65 7.72
C PHE A 371 -13.27 -2.74 8.78
N PHE A 372 -12.64 -2.66 9.95
CA PHE A 372 -12.80 -3.62 11.05
C PHE A 372 -13.44 -3.01 12.27
N TYR A 373 -13.03 -1.80 12.63
CA TYR A 373 -13.51 -1.08 13.80
C TYR A 373 -13.00 0.37 13.80
N ASP A 374 -13.89 1.34 13.65
CA ASP A 374 -13.60 2.72 14.08
C ASP A 374 -14.89 3.41 14.56
N PRO A 375 -14.96 3.81 15.85
CA PRO A 375 -16.13 4.47 16.43
C PRO A 375 -16.36 5.87 15.84
N ASN A 376 -15.34 6.47 15.23
CA ASN A 376 -15.38 7.83 14.70
C ASN A 376 -15.88 7.90 13.25
N ILE A 377 -16.22 6.75 12.66
CA ILE A 377 -16.77 6.68 11.31
C ILE A 377 -18.23 7.13 11.31
N GLY A 378 -18.54 8.06 10.41
CA GLY A 378 -19.90 8.54 10.19
C GLY A 378 -20.84 7.47 9.63
N ASP A 379 -22.15 7.62 9.90
CA ASP A 379 -23.18 6.65 9.53
C ASP A 379 -23.25 6.35 8.02
N LYS A 380 -22.84 7.31 7.18
CA LYS A 380 -22.73 7.14 5.72
C LYS A 380 -21.74 6.05 5.34
N PHE A 381 -20.53 6.07 5.89
CA PHE A 381 -19.53 5.03 5.61
C PHE A 381 -19.97 3.70 6.21
N LYS A 382 -20.54 3.66 7.43
CA LYS A 382 -21.07 2.42 8.03
C LYS A 382 -22.11 1.75 7.11
N SER A 383 -23.00 2.55 6.53
CA SER A 383 -24.02 2.08 5.60
C SER A 383 -23.46 1.62 4.25
N ALA A 384 -22.36 2.21 3.79
CA ALA A 384 -21.68 1.79 2.56
C ALA A 384 -20.84 0.51 2.80
N LEU A 385 -20.14 0.43 3.93
CA LEU A 385 -19.37 -0.74 4.35
C LEU A 385 -20.26 -1.97 4.55
N SER A 386 -21.46 -1.81 5.09
CA SER A 386 -22.39 -2.94 5.24
C SER A 386 -22.77 -3.56 3.89
N LYS A 387 -23.03 -2.75 2.86
CA LYS A 387 -23.31 -3.21 1.49
C LYS A 387 -22.12 -3.97 0.90
N VAL A 388 -20.90 -3.43 1.05
CA VAL A 388 -19.67 -4.03 0.56
C VAL A 388 -19.37 -5.36 1.25
N ASN A 389 -19.57 -5.45 2.57
CA ASN A 389 -19.38 -6.69 3.33
C ASN A 389 -20.33 -7.82 2.89
N MET A 390 -21.53 -7.51 2.40
CA MET A 390 -22.41 -8.53 1.81
C MET A 390 -21.81 -9.08 0.51
N SER A 391 -21.27 -8.21 -0.35
CA SER A 391 -20.69 -8.60 -1.65
C SER A 391 -19.37 -9.39 -1.52
N LEU A 392 -18.52 -9.04 -0.55
CA LEU A 392 -17.26 -9.77 -0.30
C LEU A 392 -17.46 -11.16 0.35
N ASN A 393 -18.63 -11.41 0.92
CA ASN A 393 -18.93 -12.66 1.62
C ASN A 393 -19.68 -13.69 0.79
N GLN A 394 -20.25 -13.29 -0.35
CA GLN A 394 -20.78 -14.16 -1.41
C GLN A 394 -19.62 -14.78 -2.20
#